data_AF-A0A4R6YYP6-F1
#
_entry.id   AF-A0A4R6YYP6-F1
#
_cell.length_a   1.000
_cell.length_b   1.000
_cell.length_c   1.000
_cell.angle_alpha   90.00
_cell.angle_beta   90.00
_cell.angle_gamma   90.00
#
_symmetry.space_group_name_H-M   'P 1'
#
loop_
_entity.id
_entity.type
_entity.pdbx_description
1 polymer ?
#
loop_
_entity_poly.entity_id
_entity_poly.type
_entity_poly.pdbx_seq_one_letter_code
_entity_poly.pdbx_strand_id
1 'polypeptide(L)'
;MNASTAQTEAITVRAGFLIVQRIVDIAYAIDLVRVEALFAAQAATSRARLSTIPAKAMTFGDPPVVLPLPPTLLSFDGETIECGVTANVYHFGALAMAIRVPVGERSWEQLVDLQRRVDAAIGSASEAAVWAQLCQQIVEAIGPALERPSSTRLREDYSLIIVQDLGLRLSAEELLQRIDVVPLLSGEDRPLAESYRAELLRQRFSYYADDLAVLTWDRAFIYEPRGDSDVVDVLEVANAQLLELRYYDELLDAELPQMYDEVERARHAAGLLAARHFAHLARRLHTLVAEVTELTEKVDNALQVTEDVYLARVYSAALGLFRVPNVAAAVDRKLAIVRDTYTALYEEASSRRAELLEIAIVLLIVIEIVLALRG
;
A
#
# COMPACT_ATOMS: atom_id res chain seq x y z
N MET A 1 -45.90 39.91 -8.44
CA MET A 1 -46.58 38.79 -7.77
C MET A 1 -45.58 37.66 -7.66
N ASN A 2 -45.16 37.40 -6.43
CA ASN A 2 -44.29 36.34 -5.90
C ASN A 2 -42.91 36.13 -6.52
N ALA A 3 -41.95 36.86 -5.95
CA ALA A 3 -40.62 36.34 -5.68
C ALA A 3 -40.72 34.97 -4.98
N SER A 4 -40.09 33.95 -5.57
CA SER A 4 -39.64 32.78 -4.83
C SER A 4 -38.13 32.89 -4.73
N THR A 5 -37.69 33.66 -3.73
CA THR A 5 -36.39 33.43 -3.10
C THR A 5 -36.44 32.02 -2.52
N ALA A 6 -35.98 31.03 -3.30
CA ALA A 6 -35.55 29.77 -2.72
C ALA A 6 -34.42 30.11 -1.75
N GLN A 7 -34.74 30.12 -0.45
CA GLN A 7 -33.72 30.14 0.59
C GLN A 7 -32.83 28.93 0.32
N THR A 8 -31.57 29.16 -0.03
CA THR A 8 -30.55 28.12 -0.05
C THR A 8 -30.42 27.63 1.39
N GLU A 9 -31.15 26.57 1.72
CA GLU A 9 -31.10 25.94 3.03
C GLU A 9 -29.65 25.56 3.31
N ALA A 10 -29.11 26.04 4.43
CA ALA A 10 -27.73 25.75 4.82
C ALA A 10 -27.59 24.24 4.99
N ILE A 11 -26.59 23.64 4.35
CA ILE A 11 -26.36 22.20 4.40
C ILE A 11 -25.74 21.84 5.75
N THR A 12 -26.39 20.91 6.44
CA THR A 12 -25.97 20.37 7.73
C THR A 12 -25.67 18.89 7.57
N VAL A 13 -24.46 18.49 7.94
CA VAL A 13 -24.08 17.08 8.03
C VAL A 13 -24.65 16.54 9.33
N ARG A 14 -25.54 15.55 9.26
CA ARG A 14 -26.14 14.88 10.41
C ARG A 14 -25.39 13.63 10.82
N ALA A 15 -24.79 12.94 9.85
CA ALA A 15 -24.01 11.74 10.08
C ALA A 15 -22.90 11.61 9.04
N GLY A 16 -21.74 11.15 9.51
CA GLY A 16 -20.57 10.94 8.68
C GLY A 16 -19.36 10.56 9.53
N PHE A 17 -18.23 10.41 8.88
CA PHE A 17 -16.96 10.04 9.50
C PHE A 17 -15.80 10.70 8.78
N LEU A 18 -14.78 11.08 9.56
CA LEU A 18 -13.45 11.33 9.04
C LEU A 18 -12.62 10.08 9.33
N ILE A 19 -12.05 9.45 8.31
CA ILE A 19 -11.17 8.31 8.49
C ILE A 19 -9.77 8.73 8.09
N VAL A 20 -8.83 8.64 9.01
CA VAL A 20 -7.41 8.78 8.69
C VAL A 20 -6.81 7.38 8.65
N GLN A 21 -6.18 7.03 7.54
CA GLN A 21 -5.53 5.76 7.32
C GLN A 21 -4.01 5.95 7.31
N ARG A 22 -3.31 5.01 7.93
CA ARG A 22 -1.85 4.89 7.90
C ARG A 22 -1.50 3.42 7.67
N ILE A 23 -0.84 3.15 6.56
CA ILE A 23 -0.33 1.83 6.21
C ILE A 23 1.18 1.85 6.42
N VAL A 24 1.69 0.89 7.18
CA VAL A 24 3.12 0.79 7.51
C VAL A 24 3.65 -0.59 7.15
N ASP A 25 4.87 -0.62 6.63
CA ASP A 25 5.64 -1.85 6.49
C ASP A 25 6.14 -2.32 7.86
N ILE A 26 5.89 -3.58 8.20
CA ILE A 26 6.27 -4.18 9.50
C ILE A 26 7.07 -5.48 9.38
N ALA A 27 7.07 -6.14 8.22
CA ALA A 27 7.79 -7.38 7.99
C ALA A 27 7.98 -7.64 6.50
N TYR A 28 8.86 -8.58 6.14
CA TYR A 28 8.93 -9.05 4.76
C TYR A 28 7.65 -9.83 4.34
N ALA A 29 7.13 -10.66 5.25
CA ALA A 29 5.90 -11.40 5.05
C ALA A 29 5.23 -11.69 6.39
N ILE A 30 3.93 -11.99 6.35
CA ILE A 30 3.12 -12.30 7.53
C ILE A 30 2.27 -13.54 7.27
N ASP A 31 2.37 -14.53 8.16
CA ASP A 31 1.52 -15.71 8.17
C ASP A 31 0.11 -15.34 8.68
N LEU A 32 -0.80 -15.06 7.75
CA LEU A 32 -2.17 -14.65 8.06
C LEU A 32 -2.95 -15.71 8.85
N VAL A 33 -2.73 -17.00 8.57
CA VAL A 33 -3.37 -18.11 9.31
C VAL A 33 -2.93 -18.08 10.77
N ARG A 34 -1.65 -17.80 11.01
CA ARG A 34 -1.13 -17.67 12.37
C ARG A 34 -1.63 -16.41 13.07
N VAL A 35 -1.82 -15.30 12.36
CA VAL A 35 -2.46 -14.08 12.90
C VAL A 35 -3.87 -14.39 13.39
N GLU A 36 -4.69 -15.05 12.57
CA GLU A 36 -6.05 -15.47 12.95
C GLU A 36 -6.03 -16.37 14.19
N ALA A 37 -5.12 -17.35 14.24
CA ALA A 37 -5.00 -18.25 15.38
C ALA A 37 -4.60 -17.52 16.69
N LEU A 38 -3.69 -16.55 16.61
CA LEU A 38 -3.27 -15.73 17.76
C LEU A 38 -4.43 -14.88 18.29
N PHE A 39 -5.20 -14.27 17.39
CA PHE A 39 -6.37 -13.47 17.78
C PHE A 39 -7.55 -14.32 18.25
N ALA A 40 -7.81 -15.47 17.65
CA ALA A 40 -8.84 -16.41 18.12
C ALA A 40 -8.54 -16.90 19.55
N ALA A 41 -7.27 -17.14 19.87
CA ALA A 41 -6.83 -17.50 21.22
C ALA A 41 -7.03 -16.34 22.23
N GLN A 42 -6.83 -15.09 21.82
CA GLN A 42 -7.12 -13.90 22.64
C GLN A 42 -8.62 -13.62 22.79
N ALA A 43 -9.42 -13.89 21.75
CA ALA A 43 -10.87 -13.73 21.70
C ALA A 43 -11.62 -14.78 22.56
N ALA A 44 -10.99 -15.92 22.86
CA ALA A 44 -11.51 -16.84 23.87
C ALA A 44 -11.55 -16.21 25.28
N THR A 45 -10.78 -15.14 25.51
CA THR A 45 -10.75 -14.33 26.76
C THR A 45 -11.46 -12.98 26.66
N SER A 46 -11.79 -12.49 25.47
CA SER A 46 -12.53 -11.23 25.26
C SER A 46 -13.45 -11.33 24.04
N ARG A 47 -14.68 -10.78 24.10
CA ARG A 47 -15.74 -10.96 23.08
C ARG A 47 -15.49 -10.27 21.71
N ALA A 48 -14.25 -10.19 21.23
CA ALA A 48 -13.93 -9.68 19.90
C ALA A 48 -14.10 -10.79 18.85
N ARG A 49 -15.05 -10.65 17.92
CA ARG A 49 -15.18 -11.55 16.75
C ARG A 49 -14.36 -10.96 15.60
N LEU A 50 -13.52 -11.80 15.00
CA LEU A 50 -12.91 -11.52 13.70
C LEU A 50 -14.03 -11.33 12.66
N SER A 51 -13.95 -10.26 11.87
CA SER A 51 -14.84 -10.03 10.73
C SER A 51 -14.01 -9.97 9.47
N THR A 52 -14.28 -10.82 8.49
CA THR A 52 -13.73 -10.67 7.15
C THR A 52 -14.38 -9.47 6.46
N ILE A 53 -13.63 -8.68 5.71
CA ILE A 53 -14.19 -7.70 4.76
C ILE A 53 -15.19 -8.46 3.85
N PRO A 54 -16.42 -7.95 3.64
CA PRO A 54 -17.36 -8.61 2.74
C PRO A 54 -16.72 -8.88 1.38
N ALA A 55 -16.81 -10.12 0.90
CA ALA A 55 -16.23 -10.61 -0.35
C ALA A 55 -16.72 -9.89 -1.63
N LYS A 56 -17.51 -8.82 -1.52
CA LYS A 56 -18.03 -8.06 -2.66
C LYS A 56 -17.05 -7.03 -3.23
N ALA A 57 -16.04 -6.61 -2.47
CA ALA A 57 -15.09 -5.59 -2.92
C ALA A 57 -13.72 -6.15 -3.35
N MET A 58 -13.40 -7.42 -3.08
CA MET A 58 -12.05 -7.94 -3.29
C MET A 58 -12.02 -9.39 -3.80
N THR A 59 -11.59 -9.55 -5.06
CA THR A 59 -10.97 -10.79 -5.55
C THR A 59 -9.52 -10.46 -5.91
N PHE A 60 -8.77 -9.88 -4.97
CA PHE A 60 -7.39 -9.44 -5.19
C PHE A 60 -6.48 -10.13 -4.17
N GLY A 61 -5.81 -11.22 -4.59
CA GLY A 61 -4.87 -11.95 -3.73
C GLY A 61 -5.50 -12.55 -2.47
N ASP A 62 -4.67 -12.78 -1.46
CA ASP A 62 -5.11 -13.25 -0.14
C ASP A 62 -5.75 -12.09 0.64
N PRO A 63 -7.02 -12.21 1.06
CA PRO A 63 -7.69 -11.12 1.77
C PRO A 63 -6.98 -10.82 3.09
N PRO A 64 -6.85 -9.53 3.48
CA PRO A 64 -6.20 -9.17 4.71
C PRO A 64 -7.01 -9.64 5.92
N VAL A 65 -6.30 -9.91 7.01
CA VAL A 65 -6.94 -10.24 8.29
C VAL A 65 -7.30 -8.95 9.02
N VAL A 66 -8.59 -8.75 9.26
CA VAL A 66 -9.10 -7.59 10.01
C VAL A 66 -9.02 -7.87 11.50
N LEU A 67 -8.35 -6.98 12.20
CA LEU A 67 -8.16 -6.99 13.64
C LEU A 67 -9.12 -5.97 14.29
N PRO A 68 -10.13 -6.42 15.05
CA PRO A 68 -10.97 -5.52 15.82
C PRO A 68 -10.16 -4.91 16.96
N LEU A 69 -10.11 -3.58 17.02
CA LEU A 69 -9.42 -2.84 18.07
C LEU A 69 -10.43 -2.07 18.94
N PRO A 70 -10.15 -1.90 20.24
CA PRO A 70 -11.01 -1.09 21.09
C PRO A 70 -10.98 0.38 20.63
N PRO A 71 -12.09 1.12 20.79
CA PRO A 71 -12.12 2.56 20.54
C PRO A 71 -11.07 3.29 21.38
N THR A 72 -10.60 4.43 20.87
CA THR A 72 -9.62 5.29 21.56
C THR A 72 -10.15 6.72 21.70
N LEU A 73 -9.84 7.37 22.81
CA LEU A 73 -10.22 8.77 23.05
C LEU A 73 -9.12 9.68 22.52
N LEU A 74 -9.44 10.52 21.54
CA LEU A 74 -8.52 11.50 20.97
C LEU A 74 -9.03 12.92 21.20
N SER A 75 -8.11 13.86 21.39
CA SER A 75 -8.43 15.27 21.57
C SER A 75 -8.07 16.06 20.31
N PHE A 76 -9.04 16.81 19.80
CA PHE A 76 -8.92 17.65 18.61
C PHE A 76 -9.23 19.11 19.00
N ASP A 77 -8.20 19.90 19.31
CA ASP A 77 -8.29 21.24 19.91
C ASP A 77 -9.32 21.36 21.04
N GLY A 78 -9.18 20.51 22.08
CA GLY A 78 -10.00 20.57 23.29
C GLY A 78 -11.33 19.83 23.20
N GLU A 79 -11.69 19.30 22.03
CA GLU A 79 -12.81 18.39 21.86
C GLU A 79 -12.33 16.94 21.95
N THR A 80 -12.70 16.24 23.02
CA THR A 80 -12.39 14.80 23.16
C THR A 80 -13.46 13.96 22.48
N ILE A 81 -13.05 13.15 21.51
CA ILE A 81 -13.93 12.30 20.71
C ILE A 81 -13.50 10.84 20.85
N GLU A 82 -14.46 9.96 21.12
CA GLU A 82 -14.26 8.52 21.02
C GLU A 82 -14.20 8.11 19.55
N CYS A 83 -13.05 7.60 19.13
CA CYS A 83 -12.76 7.25 17.75
C CYS A 83 -12.72 5.72 17.62
N GLY A 84 -13.36 5.21 16.57
CA GLY A 84 -13.21 3.81 16.17
C GLY A 84 -11.80 3.55 15.65
N VAL A 85 -11.28 2.36 15.90
CA VAL A 85 -9.97 1.94 15.39
C VAL A 85 -10.12 0.59 14.69
N THR A 86 -9.59 0.49 13.49
CA THR A 86 -9.49 -0.77 12.75
C THR A 86 -8.06 -1.00 12.32
N ALA A 87 -7.67 -2.27 12.18
CA ALA A 87 -6.39 -2.63 11.60
C ALA A 87 -6.53 -3.82 10.67
N ASN A 88 -5.89 -3.78 9.51
CA ASN A 88 -5.88 -4.84 8.52
C ASN A 88 -4.44 -5.29 8.28
N VAL A 89 -4.20 -6.59 8.36
CA VAL A 89 -2.88 -7.21 8.18
C VAL A 89 -2.83 -7.88 6.82
N TYR A 90 -1.85 -7.48 6.01
CA TYR A 90 -1.64 -8.02 4.67
C TYR A 90 -0.48 -9.03 4.67
N HIS A 91 -0.60 -10.08 3.86
CA HIS A 91 0.38 -11.17 3.82
C HIS A 91 1.79 -10.69 3.43
N PHE A 92 1.89 -9.62 2.63
CA PHE A 92 3.13 -9.04 2.13
C PHE A 92 3.83 -8.10 3.12
N GLY A 93 3.47 -8.15 4.41
CA GLY A 93 4.22 -7.37 5.43
C GLY A 93 3.60 -6.06 5.87
N ALA A 94 2.49 -5.64 5.27
CA ALA A 94 1.86 -4.36 5.59
C ALA A 94 0.81 -4.46 6.69
N LEU A 95 0.76 -3.41 7.51
CA LEU A 95 -0.26 -3.17 8.51
C LEU A 95 -0.98 -1.85 8.18
N ALA A 96 -2.22 -1.93 7.73
CA ALA A 96 -3.09 -0.78 7.55
C ALA A 96 -3.84 -0.50 8.86
N MET A 97 -3.73 0.71 9.39
CA MET A 97 -4.49 1.15 10.55
C MET A 97 -5.39 2.31 10.15
N ALA A 98 -6.61 2.34 10.65
CA ALA A 98 -7.52 3.44 10.41
C ALA A 98 -8.13 3.95 11.72
N ILE A 99 -8.18 5.27 11.87
CA ILE A 99 -8.87 5.95 12.97
C ILE A 99 -10.10 6.62 12.38
N ARG A 100 -11.27 6.19 12.84
CA ARG A 100 -12.59 6.68 12.40
C ARG A 100 -13.13 7.65 13.43
N VAL A 101 -13.09 8.94 13.11
CA VAL A 101 -13.63 10.03 13.92
C VAL A 101 -15.09 10.25 13.52
N PRO A 102 -16.07 9.98 14.42
CA PRO A 102 -17.47 10.21 14.12
C PRO A 102 -17.77 11.70 13.95
N VAL A 103 -18.56 12.03 12.93
CA VAL A 103 -19.07 13.38 12.68
C VAL A 103 -20.51 13.44 13.17
N GLY A 104 -20.73 14.16 14.27
CA GLY A 104 -22.07 14.53 14.74
C GLY A 104 -22.70 15.66 13.92
N GLU A 105 -23.89 16.11 14.32
CA GLU A 105 -24.62 17.17 13.61
C GLU A 105 -23.84 18.49 13.58
N ARG A 106 -23.42 18.94 12.39
CA ARG A 106 -22.59 20.14 12.19
C ARG A 106 -22.87 20.79 10.83
N SER A 107 -22.62 22.10 10.72
CA SER A 107 -22.62 22.79 9.43
C SER A 107 -21.46 22.32 8.55
N TRP A 108 -21.55 22.59 7.24
CA TRP A 108 -20.45 22.29 6.31
C TRP A 108 -19.12 22.95 6.71
N GLU A 109 -19.15 24.23 7.12
CA GLU A 109 -17.95 24.96 7.58
C GLU A 109 -17.34 24.31 8.82
N GLN A 110 -18.18 23.86 9.76
CA GLN A 110 -17.74 23.16 10.97
C GLN A 110 -17.14 21.78 10.67
N LEU A 111 -17.59 21.10 9.61
CA LEU A 111 -16.96 19.87 9.12
C LEU A 111 -15.56 20.14 8.59
N VAL A 112 -15.38 21.20 7.78
CA VAL A 112 -14.07 21.61 7.26
C VAL A 112 -13.12 21.94 8.40
N ASP A 113 -13.56 22.70 9.40
CA ASP A 113 -12.75 23.01 10.58
C ASP A 113 -12.42 21.77 11.41
N LEU A 114 -13.36 20.82 11.56
CA LEU A 114 -13.08 19.55 12.24
C LEU A 114 -12.04 18.73 11.47
N GLN A 115 -12.16 18.62 10.14
CA GLN A 115 -11.19 17.90 9.31
C GLN A 115 -9.79 18.50 9.42
N ARG A 116 -9.66 19.84 9.44
CA ARG A 116 -8.37 20.51 9.66
C ARG A 116 -7.75 20.11 11.00
N ARG A 117 -8.55 20.11 12.08
CA ARG A 117 -8.09 19.72 13.42
C ARG A 117 -7.67 18.25 13.48
N VAL A 118 -8.43 17.37 12.81
CA VAL A 118 -8.09 15.94 12.70
C VAL A 118 -6.78 15.75 11.94
N ASP A 119 -6.59 16.42 10.80
CA ASP A 119 -5.35 16.30 10.03
C ASP A 119 -4.13 16.86 10.79
N ALA A 120 -4.29 17.96 11.52
CA ALA A 120 -3.23 18.48 12.37
C ALA A 120 -2.87 17.52 13.52
N ALA A 121 -3.86 16.85 14.11
CA ALA A 121 -3.66 15.94 15.23
C ALA A 121 -3.09 14.59 14.80
N ILE A 122 -3.63 13.97 13.74
CA ILE A 122 -3.34 12.57 13.37
C ILE A 122 -3.12 12.33 11.86
N GLY A 123 -3.17 13.36 11.01
CA GLY A 123 -2.98 13.25 9.56
C GLY A 123 -1.56 12.87 9.12
N SER A 124 -1.31 12.89 7.81
CA SER A 124 -0.05 12.43 7.18
C SER A 124 1.22 13.14 7.69
N ALA A 125 1.12 14.45 7.92
CA ALA A 125 2.21 15.27 8.46
C ALA A 125 2.41 15.11 9.98
N SER A 126 1.49 14.44 10.68
CA SER A 126 1.55 14.26 12.13
C SER A 126 2.30 12.97 12.51
N GLU A 127 3.21 13.11 13.47
CA GLU A 127 3.88 12.00 14.17
C GLU A 127 3.15 11.62 15.46
N ALA A 128 1.81 11.65 15.43
CA ALA A 128 0.97 11.38 16.59
C ALA A 128 1.36 10.06 17.28
N ALA A 129 1.55 10.11 18.60
CA ALA A 129 1.96 8.95 19.39
C ALA A 129 0.99 7.77 19.28
N VAL A 130 -0.30 8.03 19.01
CA VAL A 130 -1.33 7.00 18.83
C VAL A 130 -0.95 6.01 17.72
N TRP A 131 -0.36 6.46 16.62
CA TRP A 131 0.03 5.59 15.52
C TRP A 131 1.15 4.63 15.92
N ALA A 132 2.16 5.14 16.62
CA ALA A 132 3.26 4.31 17.11
C ALA A 132 2.78 3.31 18.18
N GLN A 133 1.87 3.72 19.06
CA GLN A 133 1.28 2.87 20.09
C GLN A 133 0.44 1.74 19.49
N LEU A 134 -0.45 2.05 18.54
CA LEU A 134 -1.27 1.06 17.84
C LEU A 134 -0.40 0.05 17.08
N CYS A 135 0.58 0.55 16.30
CA CYS A 135 1.51 -0.30 15.57
C CYS A 135 2.27 -1.24 16.52
N GLN A 136 2.84 -0.70 17.61
CA GLN A 136 3.57 -1.50 18.59
C GLN A 136 2.67 -2.57 19.23
N GLN A 137 1.45 -2.20 19.66
CA GLN A 137 0.51 -3.14 20.25
C GLN A 137 0.18 -4.31 19.31
N ILE A 138 -0.04 -4.02 18.03
CA ILE A 138 -0.37 -5.04 17.04
C ILE A 138 0.84 -5.92 16.75
N VAL A 139 2.02 -5.32 16.50
CA VAL A 139 3.27 -6.04 16.24
C VAL A 139 3.66 -6.96 17.40
N GLU A 140 3.48 -6.52 18.65
CA GLU A 140 3.70 -7.36 19.83
C GLU A 140 2.73 -8.55 19.89
N ALA A 141 1.47 -8.34 19.51
CA ALA A 141 0.45 -9.39 19.50
C ALA A 141 0.69 -10.42 18.38
N ILE A 142 1.13 -9.99 17.20
CA ILE A 142 1.32 -10.87 16.03
C ILE A 142 2.77 -11.27 15.79
N GLY A 143 3.71 -10.88 16.66
CA GLY A 143 5.15 -11.11 16.49
C GLY A 143 5.54 -12.53 16.02
N PRO A 144 4.95 -13.62 16.55
CA PRO A 144 5.27 -14.97 16.09
C PRO A 144 4.88 -15.28 14.63
N ALA A 145 4.01 -14.49 14.02
CA ALA A 145 3.57 -14.60 12.63
C ALA A 145 4.39 -13.73 11.65
N LEU A 146 5.29 -12.88 12.17
CA LEU A 146 6.10 -11.99 11.35
C LEU A 146 7.35 -12.71 10.82
N GLU A 147 7.54 -12.69 9.51
CA GLU A 147 8.74 -13.18 8.85
C GLU A 147 9.67 -12.02 8.53
N ARG A 148 10.88 -12.04 9.09
CA ARG A 148 11.88 -10.95 8.97
C ARG A 148 11.25 -9.57 9.25
N PRO A 149 10.94 -9.24 10.51
CA PRO A 149 10.39 -7.94 10.88
C PRO A 149 11.21 -6.78 10.31
N SER A 150 10.53 -5.78 9.75
CA SER A 150 11.16 -4.66 9.06
C SER A 150 11.85 -3.71 10.05
N SER A 151 13.02 -3.22 9.64
CA SER A 151 13.79 -2.19 10.37
C SER A 151 13.53 -0.78 9.82
N THR A 152 13.11 -0.69 8.56
CA THR A 152 12.59 0.51 7.90
C THR A 152 11.08 0.60 8.13
N ARG A 153 10.54 1.83 8.17
CA ARG A 153 9.10 2.07 8.31
C ARG A 153 8.63 2.91 7.12
N LEU A 154 8.64 2.29 5.95
CA LEU A 154 7.87 2.82 4.84
C LEU A 154 6.42 3.00 5.31
N ARG A 155 5.82 4.12 4.93
CA ARG A 155 4.43 4.39 5.23
C ARG A 155 3.73 5.07 4.07
N GLU A 156 2.44 4.81 4.01
CA GLU A 156 1.48 5.56 3.21
C GLU A 156 0.35 6.05 4.09
N ASP A 157 -0.14 7.26 3.81
CA ASP A 157 -1.21 7.92 4.54
C ASP A 157 -2.34 8.29 3.58
N TYR A 158 -3.59 8.21 4.03
CA TYR A 158 -4.75 8.63 3.24
C TYR A 158 -5.89 9.11 4.13
N SER A 159 -6.53 10.24 3.81
CA SER A 159 -7.65 10.78 4.59
C SER A 159 -8.97 10.74 3.81
N LEU A 160 -10.00 10.15 4.41
CA LEU A 160 -11.33 9.98 3.83
C LEU A 160 -12.34 10.84 4.60
N ILE A 161 -13.14 11.61 3.87
CA ILE A 161 -14.26 12.38 4.41
C ILE A 161 -15.55 11.75 3.92
N ILE A 162 -16.25 11.06 4.80
CA ILE A 162 -17.47 10.33 4.49
C ILE A 162 -18.67 11.06 5.05
N VAL A 163 -19.64 11.38 4.20
CA VAL A 163 -20.91 11.99 4.58
C VAL A 163 -22.03 11.02 4.22
N GLN A 164 -22.84 10.65 5.22
CA GLN A 164 -23.94 9.69 5.07
C GLN A 164 -25.31 10.38 5.15
N ASP A 165 -25.43 11.45 5.92
CA ASP A 165 -26.69 12.18 6.02
C ASP A 165 -26.45 13.69 6.01
N LEU A 166 -27.12 14.37 5.08
CA LEU A 166 -27.13 15.83 4.94
C LEU A 166 -28.46 16.44 5.41
N GLY A 167 -29.36 15.63 5.97
CA GLY A 167 -30.74 16.01 6.28
C GLY A 167 -31.66 16.11 5.05
N LEU A 168 -31.10 16.05 3.85
CA LEU A 168 -31.78 15.98 2.57
C LEU A 168 -31.03 15.06 1.61
N ARG A 169 -31.74 14.54 0.60
CA ARG A 169 -31.16 13.74 -0.49
C ARG A 169 -30.79 14.69 -1.62
N LEU A 170 -29.51 14.70 -1.99
CA LEU A 170 -28.98 15.49 -3.09
C LEU A 170 -28.42 14.55 -4.16
N SER A 171 -28.66 14.87 -5.42
CA SER A 171 -27.86 14.25 -6.48
C SER A 171 -26.40 14.72 -6.41
N ALA A 172 -25.48 13.96 -7.01
CA ALA A 172 -24.07 14.33 -7.10
C ALA A 172 -23.85 15.74 -7.67
N GLU A 173 -24.64 16.12 -8.69
CA GLU A 173 -24.56 17.43 -9.33
C GLU A 173 -25.09 18.55 -8.42
N GLU A 174 -26.25 18.36 -7.79
CA GLU A 174 -26.80 19.33 -6.84
C GLU A 174 -25.89 19.52 -5.63
N LEU A 175 -25.26 18.44 -5.17
CA LEU A 175 -24.30 18.47 -4.07
C LEU A 175 -23.13 19.39 -4.41
N LEU A 176 -22.45 19.16 -5.53
CA LEU A 176 -21.31 19.98 -5.97
C LEU A 176 -21.68 21.44 -6.31
N GLN A 177 -22.95 21.72 -6.60
CA GLN A 177 -23.44 23.10 -6.79
C GLN A 177 -23.71 23.82 -5.46
N ARG A 178 -24.02 23.08 -4.39
CA ARG A 178 -24.41 23.66 -3.09
C ARG A 178 -23.30 23.69 -2.06
N ILE A 179 -22.34 22.76 -2.13
CA ILE A 179 -21.19 22.71 -1.23
C ILE A 179 -19.87 22.81 -1.98
N ASP A 180 -18.91 23.50 -1.38
CA ASP A 180 -17.53 23.45 -1.83
C ASP A 180 -16.79 22.33 -1.09
N VAL A 181 -16.52 21.23 -1.80
CA VAL A 181 -15.73 20.09 -1.29
C VAL A 181 -14.22 20.33 -1.42
N VAL A 182 -13.80 21.34 -2.17
CA VAL A 182 -12.37 21.60 -2.43
C VAL A 182 -11.56 21.80 -1.15
N PRO A 183 -12.02 22.56 -0.12
CA PRO A 183 -11.26 22.73 1.11
C PRO A 183 -10.94 21.40 1.83
N LEU A 184 -11.88 20.44 1.79
CA LEU A 184 -11.69 19.11 2.38
C LEU A 184 -10.67 18.28 1.59
N LEU A 185 -10.63 18.46 0.26
CA LEU A 185 -9.76 17.70 -0.62
C LEU A 185 -8.34 18.28 -0.67
N SER A 186 -8.18 19.61 -0.61
CA SER A 186 -6.88 20.27 -0.67
C SER A 186 -6.17 20.31 0.68
N GLY A 187 -6.92 20.46 1.77
CA GLY A 187 -6.36 20.80 3.09
C GLY A 187 -5.63 22.13 3.14
N GLU A 188 -5.88 22.99 2.16
CA GLU A 188 -5.29 24.32 2.03
C GLU A 188 -6.31 25.39 2.46
N ASP A 189 -5.85 26.36 3.26
CA ASP A 189 -6.69 27.47 3.73
C ASP A 189 -6.76 28.63 2.73
N ARG A 190 -5.85 28.66 1.76
CA ARG A 190 -5.75 29.75 0.79
C ARG A 190 -6.62 29.48 -0.43
N PRO A 191 -7.24 30.51 -1.02
CA PRO A 191 -7.95 30.37 -2.28
C PRO A 191 -7.05 29.74 -3.36
N LEU A 192 -7.52 28.64 -3.91
CA LEU A 192 -6.82 27.91 -4.97
C LEU A 192 -7.16 28.50 -6.33
N ALA A 193 -6.21 28.45 -7.26
CA ALA A 193 -6.45 28.82 -8.64
C ALA A 193 -7.52 27.92 -9.26
N GLU A 194 -8.38 28.47 -10.11
CA GLU A 194 -9.53 27.73 -10.66
C GLU A 194 -9.11 26.48 -11.45
N SER A 195 -7.97 26.53 -12.15
CA SER A 195 -7.40 25.37 -12.82
C SER A 195 -7.06 24.23 -11.86
N TYR A 196 -6.58 24.55 -10.66
CA TYR A 196 -6.25 23.55 -9.65
C TYR A 196 -7.51 23.01 -8.97
N ARG A 197 -8.52 23.85 -8.75
CA ARG A 197 -9.85 23.41 -8.27
C ARG A 197 -10.48 22.42 -9.25
N ALA A 198 -10.42 22.73 -10.56
CA ALA A 198 -10.90 21.83 -11.60
C ALA A 198 -10.10 20.51 -11.65
N GLU A 199 -8.80 20.53 -11.37
CA GLU A 199 -7.97 19.33 -11.30
C GLU A 199 -8.35 18.44 -10.11
N LEU A 200 -8.56 19.00 -8.91
CA LEU A 200 -9.00 18.25 -7.72
C LEU A 200 -10.35 17.57 -7.93
N LEU A 201 -11.26 18.21 -8.67
CA LEU A 201 -12.60 17.67 -8.95
C LEU A 201 -12.66 16.75 -10.18
N ARG A 202 -11.51 16.48 -10.83
CA ARG A 202 -11.45 15.70 -12.08
C ARG A 202 -11.84 14.24 -11.88
N GLN A 203 -11.36 13.63 -10.80
CA GLN A 203 -11.59 12.20 -10.50
C GLN A 203 -12.84 12.04 -9.65
N ARG A 204 -14.01 12.17 -10.29
CA ARG A 204 -15.33 12.05 -9.66
C ARG A 204 -16.11 10.85 -10.20
N PHE A 205 -16.76 10.12 -9.31
CA PHE A 205 -17.47 8.89 -9.61
C PHE A 205 -18.80 8.87 -8.87
N SER A 206 -19.81 8.31 -9.52
CA SER A 206 -21.11 8.03 -8.93
C SER A 206 -21.58 6.69 -9.49
N TYR A 207 -22.14 5.84 -8.64
CA TYR A 207 -22.81 4.61 -9.04
C TYR A 207 -24.31 4.85 -9.17
N TYR A 208 -24.89 5.55 -8.19
CA TYR A 208 -26.26 6.03 -8.19
C TYR A 208 -26.34 7.54 -8.41
N ALA A 209 -27.54 8.06 -8.65
CA ALA A 209 -27.73 9.50 -8.84
C ALA A 209 -27.42 10.32 -7.57
N ASP A 210 -27.54 9.69 -6.39
CA ASP A 210 -27.43 10.29 -5.06
C ASP A 210 -26.18 9.84 -4.28
N ASP A 211 -25.14 9.37 -4.97
CA ASP A 211 -23.82 9.12 -4.38
C ASP A 211 -22.72 9.89 -5.12
N LEU A 212 -21.60 10.13 -4.44
CA LEU A 212 -20.45 10.80 -5.05
C LEU A 212 -19.17 10.39 -4.35
N ALA A 213 -18.18 9.94 -5.09
CA ALA A 213 -16.80 9.82 -4.65
C ALA A 213 -15.92 10.78 -5.46
N VAL A 214 -15.14 11.62 -4.78
CA VAL A 214 -14.12 12.49 -5.39
C VAL A 214 -12.77 12.13 -4.81
N LEU A 215 -11.83 11.77 -5.67
CA LEU A 215 -10.52 11.23 -5.30
C LEU A 215 -9.39 12.21 -5.60
N THR A 216 -8.48 12.39 -4.65
CA THR A 216 -7.17 13.03 -4.85
C THR A 216 -6.05 12.06 -4.48
N TRP A 217 -4.81 12.53 -4.57
CA TRP A 217 -3.62 11.73 -4.31
C TRP A 217 -3.46 11.31 -2.84
N ASP A 218 -3.99 12.09 -1.89
CA ASP A 218 -3.88 11.87 -0.45
C ASP A 218 -5.22 11.94 0.32
N ARG A 219 -6.30 12.35 -0.36
CA ARG A 219 -7.63 12.46 0.24
C ARG A 219 -8.75 12.01 -0.67
N ALA A 220 -9.88 11.64 -0.09
CA ALA A 220 -11.12 11.52 -0.83
C ALA A 220 -12.34 12.03 -0.06
N PHE A 221 -13.30 12.57 -0.81
CA PHE A 221 -14.62 12.90 -0.31
C PHE A 221 -15.63 11.86 -0.83
N ILE A 222 -16.43 11.30 0.06
CA ILE A 222 -17.43 10.27 -0.25
C ILE A 222 -18.77 10.70 0.34
N TYR A 223 -19.76 10.90 -0.50
CA TYR A 223 -21.16 10.99 -0.13
C TYR A 223 -21.83 9.65 -0.43
N GLU A 224 -22.16 8.90 0.62
CA GLU A 224 -22.83 7.60 0.50
C GLU A 224 -23.99 7.52 1.51
N PRO A 225 -25.19 7.95 1.10
CA PRO A 225 -26.32 8.01 2.01
C PRO A 225 -27.02 6.66 2.25
N ARG A 226 -26.46 5.55 1.77
CA ARG A 226 -26.88 4.17 2.09
C ARG A 226 -26.11 3.55 3.25
N GLY A 227 -25.00 4.14 3.69
CA GLY A 227 -24.24 3.67 4.86
C GLY A 227 -22.77 3.37 4.54
N ASP A 228 -22.34 2.12 4.74
CA ASP A 228 -20.95 1.72 4.51
C ASP A 228 -20.62 1.77 3.02
N SER A 229 -19.43 2.28 2.70
CA SER A 229 -18.97 2.49 1.33
C SER A 229 -17.79 1.59 1.01
N ASP A 230 -17.99 0.68 0.06
CA ASP A 230 -16.96 -0.22 -0.46
C ASP A 230 -15.78 0.54 -1.12
N VAL A 231 -15.97 1.83 -1.44
CA VAL A 231 -14.90 2.72 -1.93
C VAL A 231 -13.77 2.85 -0.90
N VAL A 232 -14.08 2.82 0.41
CA VAL A 232 -13.07 2.92 1.47
C VAL A 232 -12.09 1.75 1.40
N ASP A 233 -12.61 0.53 1.24
CA ASP A 233 -11.81 -0.68 1.16
C ASP A 233 -10.95 -0.68 -0.13
N VAL A 234 -11.54 -0.28 -1.25
CA VAL A 234 -10.84 -0.16 -2.54
C VAL A 234 -9.67 0.82 -2.46
N LEU A 235 -9.84 1.95 -1.78
CA LEU A 235 -8.78 2.95 -1.61
C LEU A 235 -7.68 2.47 -0.67
N GLU A 236 -8.02 1.75 0.41
CA GLU A 236 -7.03 1.13 1.28
C GLU A 236 -6.16 0.13 0.51
N VAL A 237 -6.77 -0.75 -0.29
CA VAL A 237 -6.07 -1.75 -1.09
C VAL A 237 -5.16 -1.10 -2.12
N ALA A 238 -5.63 -0.07 -2.82
CA ALA A 238 -4.80 0.66 -3.77
C ALA A 238 -3.58 1.30 -3.09
N ASN A 239 -3.75 1.80 -1.86
CA ASN A 239 -2.65 2.40 -1.09
C ASN A 239 -1.70 1.33 -0.53
N ALA A 240 -2.23 0.17 -0.11
CA ALA A 240 -1.42 -0.96 0.32
C ALA A 240 -0.55 -1.51 -0.83
N GLN A 241 -1.10 -1.54 -2.06
CA GLN A 241 -0.36 -1.90 -3.27
C GLN A 241 0.77 -0.90 -3.59
N LEU A 242 0.54 0.40 -3.36
CA LEU A 242 1.60 1.40 -3.50
C LEU A 242 2.73 1.13 -2.49
N LEU A 243 2.39 0.88 -1.22
CA LEU A 243 3.37 0.58 -0.18
C LEU A 243 4.20 -0.66 -0.53
N GLU A 244 3.55 -1.74 -0.98
CA GLU A 244 4.20 -2.98 -1.41
C GLU A 244 5.22 -2.72 -2.53
N LEU A 245 4.83 -1.96 -3.56
CA LEU A 245 5.73 -1.64 -4.67
C LEU A 245 6.90 -0.75 -4.24
N ARG A 246 6.67 0.21 -3.34
CA ARG A 246 7.75 1.04 -2.78
C ARG A 246 8.71 0.22 -1.91
N TYR A 247 8.21 -0.76 -1.19
CA TYR A 247 9.05 -1.69 -0.43
C TYR A 247 10.00 -2.43 -1.36
N TYR A 248 9.50 -3.00 -2.46
CA TYR A 248 10.36 -3.66 -3.45
C TYR A 248 11.32 -2.70 -4.14
N ASP A 249 10.89 -1.46 -4.40
CA ASP A 249 11.74 -0.43 -4.98
C ASP A 249 12.96 -0.12 -4.09
N GLU A 250 12.74 0.03 -2.76
CA GLU A 250 13.80 0.23 -1.77
C GLU A 250 14.67 -1.01 -1.57
N LEU A 251 14.06 -2.21 -1.55
CA LEU A 251 14.77 -3.47 -1.45
C LEU A 251 15.75 -3.64 -2.63
N LEU A 252 15.28 -3.39 -3.84
CA LEU A 252 16.11 -3.47 -5.05
C LEU A 252 17.19 -2.38 -5.06
N ASP A 253 16.92 -1.18 -4.57
CA ASP A 253 17.93 -0.12 -4.44
C ASP A 253 19.04 -0.47 -3.44
N ALA A 254 18.72 -1.21 -2.37
CA ALA A 254 19.70 -1.68 -1.40
C ALA A 254 20.50 -2.89 -1.89
N GLU A 255 19.87 -3.80 -2.64
CA GLU A 255 20.49 -5.05 -3.11
C GLU A 255 21.35 -4.85 -4.37
N LEU A 256 20.94 -3.99 -5.30
CA LEU A 256 21.64 -3.76 -6.57
C LEU A 256 23.14 -3.39 -6.39
N PRO A 257 23.51 -2.41 -5.55
CA PRO A 257 24.92 -2.08 -5.32
C PRO A 257 25.73 -3.24 -4.73
N GLN A 258 25.14 -3.97 -3.77
CA GLN A 258 25.79 -5.12 -3.14
C GLN A 258 26.05 -6.23 -4.16
N MET A 259 25.10 -6.46 -5.07
CA MET A 259 25.28 -7.38 -6.18
C MET A 259 26.45 -6.96 -7.06
N TYR A 260 26.56 -5.69 -7.45
CA TYR A 260 27.69 -5.22 -8.25
C TYR A 260 29.04 -5.42 -7.54
N ASP A 261 29.11 -5.12 -6.24
CA ASP A 261 30.32 -5.36 -5.43
C ASP A 261 30.66 -6.86 -5.35
N GLU A 262 29.66 -7.73 -5.21
CA GLU A 262 29.84 -9.18 -5.24
C GLU A 262 30.35 -9.67 -6.60
N VAL A 263 29.82 -9.12 -7.70
CA VAL A 263 30.30 -9.39 -9.06
C VAL A 263 31.76 -9.00 -9.23
N GLU A 264 32.15 -7.80 -8.79
CA GLU A 264 33.50 -7.31 -8.92
C GLU A 264 34.48 -8.18 -8.12
N ARG A 265 34.12 -8.52 -6.87
CA ARG A 265 34.91 -9.45 -6.04
C ARG A 265 35.04 -10.84 -6.67
N ALA A 266 33.96 -11.35 -7.27
CA ALA A 266 33.97 -12.64 -7.95
C ALA A 266 34.89 -12.64 -9.19
N ARG A 267 34.95 -11.52 -9.93
CA ARG A 267 35.87 -11.35 -11.07
C ARG A 267 37.33 -11.41 -10.64
N HIS A 268 37.66 -10.83 -9.48
CA HIS A 268 39.00 -10.84 -8.90
C HIS A 268 39.39 -12.17 -8.24
N ALA A 269 38.44 -13.07 -7.96
CA ALA A 269 38.75 -14.40 -7.45
C ALA A 269 39.34 -15.29 -8.55
N ALA A 270 40.39 -16.05 -8.23
CA ALA A 270 41.05 -16.97 -9.16
C ALA A 270 40.53 -18.43 -9.02
N GLY A 271 40.43 -19.14 -10.15
CA GLY A 271 40.20 -20.59 -10.20
C GLY A 271 38.82 -21.07 -9.73
N LEU A 272 38.78 -22.30 -9.18
CA LEU A 272 37.56 -23.03 -8.77
C LEU A 272 36.70 -22.29 -7.72
N LEU A 273 37.30 -21.38 -6.95
CA LEU A 273 36.60 -20.57 -5.95
C LEU A 273 35.70 -19.51 -6.58
N ALA A 274 36.13 -18.91 -7.71
CA ALA A 274 35.32 -17.95 -8.45
C ALA A 274 34.05 -18.59 -9.02
N ALA A 275 34.17 -19.78 -9.63
CA ALA A 275 33.04 -20.50 -10.22
C ALA A 275 31.97 -20.90 -9.18
N ARG A 276 32.37 -21.22 -7.94
CA ARG A 276 31.44 -21.48 -6.82
C ARG A 276 30.76 -20.20 -6.33
N HIS A 277 31.50 -19.10 -6.24
CA HIS A 277 30.97 -17.81 -5.81
C HIS A 277 29.92 -17.27 -6.80
N PHE A 278 30.20 -17.32 -8.10
CA PHE A 278 29.24 -16.94 -9.14
C PHE A 278 27.96 -17.81 -9.12
N ALA A 279 28.08 -19.13 -8.92
CA ALA A 279 26.92 -20.02 -8.85
C ALA A 279 26.03 -19.74 -7.62
N HIS A 280 26.61 -19.31 -6.51
CA HIS A 280 25.86 -18.93 -5.30
C HIS A 280 25.14 -17.59 -5.49
N LEU A 281 25.85 -16.59 -6.02
CA LEU A 281 25.30 -15.28 -6.37
C LEU A 281 24.13 -15.44 -7.35
N ALA A 282 24.32 -16.26 -8.38
CA ALA A 282 23.29 -16.61 -9.35
C ALA A 282 22.02 -17.16 -8.68
N ARG A 283 22.16 -18.09 -7.73
CA ARG A 283 21.00 -18.70 -7.06
C ARG A 283 20.20 -17.71 -6.20
N ARG A 284 20.88 -16.81 -5.49
CA ARG A 284 20.26 -15.73 -4.69
C ARG A 284 19.50 -14.74 -5.59
N LEU A 285 20.11 -14.36 -6.70
CA LEU A 285 19.53 -13.54 -7.76
C LEU A 285 18.25 -14.15 -8.35
N HIS A 286 18.25 -15.46 -8.60
CA HIS A 286 17.09 -16.16 -9.14
C HIS A 286 15.89 -16.16 -8.17
N THR A 287 16.13 -16.32 -6.87
CA THR A 287 15.08 -16.24 -5.84
C THR A 287 14.46 -14.84 -5.78
N LEU A 288 15.28 -13.78 -5.75
CA LEU A 288 14.78 -12.40 -5.78
C LEU A 288 13.96 -12.10 -7.05
N VAL A 289 14.45 -12.54 -8.22
CA VAL A 289 13.73 -12.34 -9.47
C VAL A 289 12.40 -13.10 -9.50
N ALA A 290 12.36 -14.33 -8.98
CA ALA A 290 11.14 -15.13 -8.93
C ALA A 290 10.08 -14.49 -8.02
N GLU A 291 10.48 -14.02 -6.84
CA GLU A 291 9.60 -13.36 -5.87
C GLU A 291 8.95 -12.09 -6.43
N VAL A 292 9.71 -11.26 -7.17
CA VAL A 292 9.18 -9.97 -7.66
C VAL A 292 8.47 -10.09 -9.03
N THR A 293 8.77 -11.13 -9.82
CA THR A 293 8.07 -11.37 -11.10
C THR A 293 6.61 -11.79 -10.87
N GLU A 294 6.33 -12.57 -9.81
CA GLU A 294 4.94 -12.94 -9.44
C GLU A 294 4.10 -11.69 -9.08
N LEU A 295 4.74 -10.65 -8.54
CA LEU A 295 4.08 -9.44 -8.06
C LEU A 295 3.64 -8.50 -9.19
N THR A 296 4.54 -8.30 -10.15
CA THR A 296 4.30 -7.43 -11.31
C THR A 296 3.21 -8.02 -12.20
N GLU A 297 3.17 -9.35 -12.35
CA GLU A 297 2.07 -10.06 -13.02
C GLU A 297 0.73 -9.95 -12.26
N LYS A 298 0.73 -9.88 -10.91
CA LYS A 298 -0.50 -9.67 -10.12
C LYS A 298 -1.07 -8.26 -10.29
N VAL A 299 -0.24 -7.23 -10.34
CA VAL A 299 -0.68 -5.83 -10.56
C VAL A 299 -1.31 -5.65 -11.93
N ASP A 300 -0.73 -6.22 -12.98
CA ASP A 300 -1.26 -6.13 -14.35
C ASP A 300 -2.56 -6.94 -14.53
N ASN A 301 -2.74 -8.04 -13.79
CA ASN A 301 -3.92 -8.90 -13.87
C ASN A 301 -5.06 -8.50 -12.92
N ALA A 302 -4.80 -7.69 -11.89
CA ALA A 302 -5.80 -7.28 -10.89
C ALA A 302 -7.02 -6.60 -11.52
N LEU A 303 -6.87 -5.93 -12.66
CA LEU A 303 -7.96 -5.22 -13.33
C LEU A 303 -8.98 -6.14 -14.05
N GLN A 304 -8.70 -7.43 -14.25
CA GLN A 304 -9.55 -8.32 -15.06
C GLN A 304 -10.68 -9.04 -14.31
N VAL A 305 -10.71 -9.01 -12.96
CA VAL A 305 -11.60 -9.88 -12.15
C VAL A 305 -12.44 -9.08 -11.16
N THR A 306 -13.18 -8.07 -11.62
CA THR A 306 -14.18 -7.37 -10.80
C THR A 306 -15.56 -7.53 -11.42
N GLU A 307 -16.51 -8.07 -10.65
CA GLU A 307 -17.92 -8.13 -11.06
C GLU A 307 -18.61 -6.75 -10.99
N ASP A 308 -18.01 -5.80 -10.26
CA ASP A 308 -18.49 -4.41 -10.11
C ASP A 308 -17.64 -3.41 -10.91
N VAL A 309 -18.20 -2.95 -12.03
CA VAL A 309 -17.58 -1.96 -12.94
C VAL A 309 -17.33 -0.61 -12.26
N TYR A 310 -18.13 -0.23 -11.26
CA TYR A 310 -17.96 1.03 -10.56
C TYR A 310 -16.72 0.99 -9.65
N LEU A 311 -16.60 -0.05 -8.82
CA LEU A 311 -15.44 -0.23 -7.96
C LEU A 311 -14.15 -0.39 -8.78
N ALA A 312 -14.21 -1.09 -9.91
CA ALA A 312 -13.07 -1.21 -10.83
C ALA A 312 -12.57 0.15 -11.36
N ARG A 313 -13.50 1.06 -11.68
CA ARG A 313 -13.17 2.42 -12.16
C ARG A 313 -12.56 3.28 -11.05
N VAL A 314 -13.11 3.21 -9.84
CA VAL A 314 -12.57 3.90 -8.66
C VAL A 314 -11.16 3.39 -8.37
N TYR A 315 -10.96 2.07 -8.34
CA TYR A 315 -9.66 1.45 -8.13
C TYR A 315 -8.63 1.88 -9.17
N SER A 316 -8.98 1.81 -10.46
CA SER A 316 -8.10 2.22 -11.56
C SER A 316 -7.69 3.70 -11.45
N ALA A 317 -8.62 4.56 -11.05
CA ALA A 317 -8.34 5.98 -10.84
C ALA A 317 -7.42 6.21 -9.64
N ALA A 318 -7.62 5.47 -8.54
CA ALA A 318 -6.76 5.50 -7.37
C ALA A 318 -5.32 5.09 -7.72
N LEU A 319 -5.13 3.96 -8.41
CA LEU A 319 -3.80 3.52 -8.87
C LEU A 319 -3.10 4.59 -9.73
N GLY A 320 -3.85 5.26 -10.61
CA GLY A 320 -3.34 6.37 -11.43
C GLY A 320 -2.94 7.59 -10.59
N LEU A 321 -3.76 7.98 -9.61
CA LEU A 321 -3.48 9.10 -8.70
C LEU A 321 -2.25 8.82 -7.82
N PHE A 322 -2.14 7.60 -7.31
CA PHE A 322 -1.04 7.11 -6.49
C PHE A 322 0.24 6.86 -7.29
N ARG A 323 0.17 6.99 -8.62
CA ARG A 323 1.27 6.73 -9.56
C ARG A 323 1.84 5.33 -9.46
N VAL A 324 1.01 4.36 -9.02
CA VAL A 324 1.38 2.95 -8.92
C VAL A 324 2.01 2.41 -10.22
N PRO A 325 1.47 2.69 -11.43
CA PRO A 325 2.10 2.22 -12.67
C PRO A 325 3.53 2.74 -12.89
N ASN A 326 3.85 3.95 -12.41
CA ASN A 326 5.19 4.52 -12.56
C ASN A 326 6.19 3.83 -11.64
N VAL A 327 5.77 3.52 -10.40
CA VAL A 327 6.58 2.79 -9.42
C VAL A 327 6.78 1.35 -9.88
N ALA A 328 5.72 0.67 -10.32
CA ALA A 328 5.79 -0.68 -10.89
C ALA A 328 6.78 -0.74 -12.07
N ALA A 329 6.67 0.19 -13.03
CA ALA A 329 7.60 0.25 -14.15
C ALA A 329 9.06 0.53 -13.73
N ALA A 330 9.29 1.23 -12.61
CA ALA A 330 10.63 1.44 -12.07
C ALA A 330 11.20 0.14 -11.47
N VAL A 331 10.39 -0.57 -10.69
CA VAL A 331 10.71 -1.90 -10.16
C VAL A 331 11.02 -2.88 -11.29
N ASP A 332 10.20 -2.93 -12.35
CA ASP A 332 10.42 -3.79 -13.52
C ASP A 332 11.76 -3.55 -14.20
N ARG A 333 12.13 -2.27 -14.39
CA ARG A 333 13.44 -1.90 -14.95
C ARG A 333 14.58 -2.36 -14.05
N LYS A 334 14.46 -2.18 -12.73
CA LYS A 334 15.46 -2.66 -11.76
C LYS A 334 15.58 -4.18 -11.83
N LEU A 335 14.47 -4.92 -11.88
CA LEU A 335 14.47 -6.38 -12.04
C LEU A 335 15.07 -6.85 -13.37
N ALA A 336 14.85 -6.11 -14.45
CA ALA A 336 15.49 -6.42 -15.74
C ALA A 336 17.01 -6.33 -15.62
N ILE A 337 17.53 -5.26 -14.99
CA ILE A 337 18.97 -5.08 -14.73
C ILE A 337 19.53 -6.22 -13.86
N VAL A 338 18.78 -6.62 -12.82
CA VAL A 338 19.11 -7.76 -11.95
C VAL A 338 19.22 -9.06 -12.76
N ARG A 339 18.23 -9.33 -13.64
CA ARG A 339 18.18 -10.51 -14.52
C ARG A 339 19.32 -10.53 -15.55
N ASP A 340 19.62 -9.40 -16.17
CA ASP A 340 20.70 -9.28 -17.15
C ASP A 340 22.06 -9.51 -16.47
N THR A 341 22.25 -8.95 -15.28
CA THR A 341 23.45 -9.15 -14.47
C THR A 341 23.59 -10.62 -14.07
N TYR A 342 22.52 -11.28 -13.63
CA TYR A 342 22.51 -12.72 -13.36
C TYR A 342 22.95 -13.55 -14.59
N THR A 343 22.38 -13.27 -15.76
CA THR A 343 22.66 -14.03 -16.98
C THR A 343 24.13 -13.90 -17.37
N ALA A 344 24.66 -12.67 -17.36
CA ALA A 344 26.07 -12.41 -17.64
C ALA A 344 27.02 -13.15 -16.67
N LEU A 345 26.69 -13.18 -15.38
CA LEU A 345 27.49 -13.90 -14.37
C LEU A 345 27.46 -15.41 -14.57
N TYR A 346 26.29 -15.95 -14.91
CA TYR A 346 26.14 -17.38 -15.15
C TYR A 346 26.93 -17.82 -16.38
N GLU A 347 26.89 -17.05 -17.47
CA GLU A 347 27.68 -17.27 -18.67
C GLU A 347 29.18 -17.22 -18.38
N GLU A 348 29.65 -16.22 -17.62
CA GLU A 348 31.07 -16.09 -17.27
C GLU A 348 31.53 -17.24 -16.36
N ALA A 349 30.70 -17.68 -15.41
CA ALA A 349 30.99 -18.84 -14.57
C ALA A 349 31.04 -20.16 -15.35
N SER A 350 30.17 -20.31 -16.36
CA SER A 350 30.16 -21.46 -17.26
C SER A 350 31.42 -21.49 -18.12
N SER A 351 31.79 -20.34 -18.71
CA SER A 351 32.99 -20.17 -19.53
C SER A 351 34.28 -20.48 -18.74
N ARG A 352 34.44 -19.91 -17.53
CA ARG A 352 35.60 -20.22 -16.66
C ARG A 352 35.69 -21.70 -16.29
N ARG A 353 34.54 -22.37 -16.13
CA ARG A 353 34.51 -23.82 -15.84
C ARG A 353 34.96 -24.65 -17.04
N ALA A 354 34.59 -24.23 -18.24
CA ALA A 354 35.05 -24.84 -19.49
C ALA A 354 36.56 -24.63 -19.69
N GLU A 355 37.07 -23.42 -19.47
CA GLU A 355 38.51 -23.11 -19.53
C GLU A 355 39.32 -23.94 -18.53
N LEU A 356 38.85 -24.09 -17.28
CA LEU A 356 39.51 -24.94 -16.29
C LEU A 356 39.53 -26.42 -16.70
N LEU A 357 38.46 -26.90 -17.34
CA LEU A 357 38.39 -28.26 -17.86
C LEU A 357 39.36 -28.43 -19.04
N GLU A 358 39.48 -27.43 -19.92
CA GLU A 358 40.45 -27.41 -21.00
C GLU A 358 41.89 -27.45 -20.45
N ILE A 359 42.22 -26.58 -19.49
CA ILE A 359 43.54 -26.58 -18.83
C ILE A 359 43.82 -27.93 -18.17
N ALA A 360 42.84 -28.54 -17.50
CA ALA A 360 42.99 -29.85 -16.87
C ALA A 360 43.25 -30.96 -17.90
N ILE A 361 42.58 -30.94 -19.05
CA ILE A 361 42.83 -31.87 -20.17
C ILE A 361 44.23 -31.65 -20.74
N VAL A 362 44.64 -30.40 -20.97
CA VAL A 362 45.98 -30.06 -21.46
C VAL A 362 47.05 -30.55 -20.48
N LEU A 363 46.87 -30.32 -19.18
CA LEU A 363 47.78 -30.83 -18.13
C LEU A 363 47.84 -32.34 -18.10
N LEU A 364 46.71 -33.03 -18.20
CA LEU A 364 46.64 -34.49 -18.26
C LEU A 364 47.46 -35.03 -19.45
N ILE A 365 47.28 -34.44 -20.64
CA ILE A 365 48.01 -34.80 -21.86
C ILE A 365 49.52 -34.56 -21.67
N VAL A 366 49.92 -33.42 -21.11
CA VAL A 366 51.34 -33.12 -20.84
C VAL A 366 51.94 -34.14 -19.88
N ILE A 367 51.22 -34.50 -18.80
CA ILE A 367 51.65 -35.51 -17.83
C ILE A 367 51.82 -36.88 -18.52
N GLU A 368 50.86 -37.28 -19.35
CA GLU A 368 50.91 -38.53 -20.10
C GLU A 368 52.12 -38.60 -21.04
N ILE A 369 52.39 -37.51 -21.78
CA ILE A 369 53.56 -37.41 -22.67
C ILE A 369 54.87 -37.52 -21.88
N VAL A 370 54.98 -36.84 -20.74
CA VAL A 370 56.19 -36.88 -19.91
C VAL A 370 56.42 -38.29 -19.33
N LEU A 371 55.36 -38.97 -18.91
CA LEU A 371 55.44 -40.35 -18.43
C LEU A 371 55.84 -41.31 -19.56
N ALA A 372 55.26 -41.15 -20.75
CA ALA A 372 55.58 -41.96 -21.93
C ALA A 372 57.02 -41.76 -22.44
N LEU A 373 57.65 -40.61 -22.19
CA LEU A 373 59.04 -40.33 -22.55
C LEU A 373 60.06 -40.78 -21.48
N ARG A 374 59.61 -41.03 -20.25
CA ARG A 374 60.46 -41.47 -19.13
C ARG A 374 60.40 -42.98 -18.87
N GLY A 375 59.33 -43.65 -19.32
CA GLY A 375 59.27 -45.11 -19.45
C GLY A 375 59.78 -45.54 -20.80
#